data_AF-A0A1G4IRS4-F1
#
_entry.id   AF-A0A1G4IRS4-F1
#
_cell.length_a   1.000
_cell.length_b   1.000
_cell.length_c   1.000
_cell.angle_alpha   90.00
_cell.angle_beta   90.00
_cell.angle_gamma   90.00
#
_symmetry.space_group_name_H-M   'P 1'
#
loop_
_entity.id
_entity.type
_entity.pdbx_description
1 polymer ?
#
loop_
_entity_poly.entity_id
_entity_poly.type
_entity_poly.pdbx_seq_one_letter_code
_entity_poly.pdbx_strand_id
1 'polypeptide(L)'
;MEHSADSFEYLLHLTKGLSKECRATRQGTERIELLVRRLAKVTQSSYEELSKEPSSQVWDRYHEISAESEKDRLIRENFALVYQIECQEYVCKRIWALIDQIEDLLESIKQFVVEQGAHRARTASQFIEDVVQTRIRSVQSSNQDLTETTKTARSKLDLLMQELQQVCKQVNWDQVQKAEENRYLHTRILRVQQKYGIKLIR
;
A
#
# COMPACT_ATOMS: atom_id res chain seq x y z
N MET A 1 -12.61 13.59 15.37
CA MET A 1 -13.47 14.78 15.55
C MET A 1 -13.57 15.57 14.24
N GLU A 2 -13.84 14.90 13.12
CA GLU A 2 -13.87 15.55 11.78
C GLU A 2 -15.31 15.65 11.22
N HIS A 3 -16.20 14.72 11.56
CA HIS A 3 -17.60 14.71 11.08
C HIS A 3 -18.49 15.85 11.59
N SER A 4 -18.12 16.52 12.69
CA SER A 4 -18.90 17.65 13.20
C SER A 4 -18.67 18.91 12.37
N ALA A 5 -17.47 19.09 11.79
CA ALA A 5 -17.16 20.25 10.95
C ALA A 5 -17.97 20.22 9.65
N ASP A 6 -18.06 19.06 8.99
CA ASP A 6 -18.86 18.85 7.78
C ASP A 6 -20.36 19.08 8.02
N SER A 7 -20.86 18.73 9.20
CA SER A 7 -22.27 18.92 9.56
C SER A 7 -22.64 20.41 9.69
N PHE A 8 -21.75 21.23 10.26
CA PHE A 8 -21.95 22.69 10.35
C PHE A 8 -21.78 23.37 8.98
N GLU A 9 -20.86 22.89 8.16
CA GLU A 9 -20.65 23.41 6.80
C GLU A 9 -21.87 23.10 5.90
N TYR A 10 -22.43 21.90 6.00
CA TYR A 10 -23.67 21.53 5.31
C TYR A 10 -24.87 22.39 5.76
N LEU A 11 -25.05 22.61 7.06
CA LEU A 11 -26.10 23.49 7.59
C LEU A 11 -25.92 24.94 7.10
N LEU A 12 -24.67 25.42 7.03
CA LEU A 12 -24.37 26.75 6.51
C LEU A 12 -24.72 26.87 5.02
N HIS A 13 -24.39 25.85 4.21
CA HIS A 13 -24.74 25.80 2.80
C HIS A 13 -26.25 25.76 2.58
N LEU A 14 -26.97 24.95 3.36
CA LEU A 14 -28.43 24.86 3.30
C LEU A 14 -29.08 26.21 3.64
N THR A 15 -28.59 26.86 4.70
CA THR A 15 -29.10 28.17 5.15
C THR A 15 -28.84 29.26 4.12
N LYS A 16 -27.66 29.26 3.47
CA LYS A 16 -27.35 30.17 2.36
C LYS A 16 -28.27 29.92 1.15
N GLY A 17 -28.52 28.66 0.80
CA GLY A 17 -29.44 28.27 -0.26
C GLY A 17 -30.87 28.75 0.01
N LEU A 18 -31.43 28.41 1.17
CA LEU A 18 -32.78 28.82 1.56
C LEU A 18 -32.92 30.34 1.65
N SER A 19 -31.92 31.06 2.15
CA SER A 19 -31.95 32.52 2.20
C SER A 19 -31.99 33.15 0.79
N LYS A 20 -31.29 32.55 -0.17
CA LYS A 20 -31.30 33.00 -1.57
C LYS A 20 -32.66 32.74 -2.21
N GLU A 21 -33.23 31.56 -2.00
CA GLU A 21 -34.57 31.20 -2.49
C GLU A 21 -35.66 32.07 -1.88
N CYS A 22 -35.59 32.37 -0.58
CA CYS A 22 -36.53 33.31 0.07
C CYS A 22 -36.47 34.71 -0.55
N ARG A 23 -35.26 35.21 -0.88
CA ARG A 23 -35.09 36.51 -1.55
C ARG A 23 -35.63 36.48 -2.98
N ALA A 24 -35.36 35.42 -3.73
CA ALA A 24 -35.87 35.24 -5.09
C ALA A 24 -37.39 35.15 -5.09
N THR A 25 -37.97 34.41 -4.15
CA THR A 25 -39.42 34.29 -3.98
C THR A 25 -40.05 35.64 -3.67
N ARG A 26 -39.46 36.42 -2.74
CA ARG A 26 -39.94 37.77 -2.42
C ARG A 26 -39.92 38.70 -3.64
N GLN A 27 -38.84 38.70 -4.42
CA GLN A 27 -38.76 39.47 -5.66
C GLN A 27 -39.80 39.01 -6.69
N GLY A 28 -40.05 37.70 -6.76
CA GLY A 28 -41.13 37.13 -7.56
C GLY A 28 -42.50 37.64 -7.14
N THR A 29 -42.80 37.64 -5.84
CA THR A 29 -44.05 38.16 -5.28
C THR A 29 -44.22 39.65 -5.56
N GLU A 30 -43.18 40.46 -5.35
CA GLU A 30 -43.20 41.90 -5.65
C GLU A 30 -43.45 42.15 -7.15
N ARG A 31 -42.88 41.31 -8.02
CA ARG A 31 -43.12 41.39 -9.47
C ARG A 31 -44.55 41.01 -9.84
N ILE A 32 -45.11 39.96 -9.25
CA ILE A 32 -46.50 39.56 -9.46
C ILE A 32 -47.42 40.69 -9.00
N GLU A 33 -47.18 41.27 -7.82
CA GLU A 33 -47.96 42.39 -7.31
C GLU A 33 -47.93 43.60 -8.27
N LEU A 34 -46.76 43.94 -8.81
CA LEU A 34 -46.63 44.99 -9.83
C LEU A 34 -47.43 44.68 -11.10
N LEU A 35 -47.45 43.42 -11.54
CA LEU A 35 -48.23 43.00 -12.71
C LEU A 35 -49.74 43.07 -12.43
N VAL A 36 -50.19 42.65 -11.25
CA VAL A 36 -51.61 42.74 -10.84
C VAL A 36 -52.03 44.22 -10.75
N ARG A 37 -51.19 45.09 -10.19
CA ARG A 37 -51.45 46.55 -10.17
C ARG A 37 -51.50 47.16 -11.58
N ARG A 38 -50.67 46.68 -12.51
CA ARG A 38 -50.74 47.11 -13.93
C ARG A 38 -52.00 46.60 -14.60
N LEU A 39 -52.38 45.36 -14.35
CA LEU A 39 -53.62 44.77 -14.88
C LEU A 39 -54.83 45.56 -14.40
N ALA A 40 -54.92 45.85 -13.10
CA ALA A 40 -55.95 46.70 -12.50
C ALA A 40 -56.09 48.06 -13.21
N LYS A 41 -54.96 48.71 -13.51
CA LYS A 41 -54.95 49.97 -14.27
C LYS A 41 -55.48 49.81 -15.69
N VAL A 42 -55.13 48.73 -16.38
CA VAL A 42 -55.56 48.46 -17.76
C VAL A 42 -57.05 48.12 -17.81
N THR A 43 -57.55 47.34 -16.85
CA THR A 43 -58.96 46.93 -16.78
C THR A 43 -59.86 47.96 -16.11
N GLN A 44 -59.31 49.10 -15.66
CA GLN A 44 -60.02 50.13 -14.89
C GLN A 44 -60.76 49.57 -13.66
N SER A 45 -60.23 48.49 -13.07
CA SER A 45 -60.78 47.82 -11.89
C SER A 45 -59.86 48.09 -10.69
N SER A 46 -60.39 48.06 -9.47
CA SER A 46 -59.53 48.27 -8.29
C SER A 46 -58.66 47.04 -8.00
N TYR A 47 -57.48 47.26 -7.43
CA TYR A 47 -56.59 46.16 -7.01
C TYR A 47 -57.28 45.23 -5.99
N GLU A 48 -58.08 45.80 -5.09
CA GLU A 48 -58.83 45.06 -4.07
C GLU A 48 -59.98 44.23 -4.65
N GLU A 49 -60.52 44.59 -5.81
CA GLU A 49 -61.52 43.77 -6.52
C GLU A 49 -60.88 42.56 -7.20
N LEU A 50 -59.65 42.70 -7.69
CA LEU A 50 -58.89 41.59 -8.30
C LEU A 50 -58.25 40.66 -7.26
N SER A 51 -58.08 41.12 -6.02
CA SER A 51 -57.54 40.31 -4.91
C SER A 51 -58.61 39.60 -4.09
N LYS A 52 -59.90 39.82 -4.36
CA LYS A 52 -61.00 39.12 -3.69
C LYS A 52 -61.11 37.69 -4.22
N GLU A 53 -61.53 36.77 -3.35
CA GLU A 53 -61.86 35.42 -3.79
C GLU A 53 -62.95 35.46 -4.87
N PRO A 54 -62.74 34.81 -6.03
CA PRO A 54 -63.72 34.79 -7.10
C PRO A 54 -65.04 34.18 -6.64
N SER A 55 -66.16 34.63 -7.19
CA SER A 55 -67.47 34.05 -6.91
C SER A 55 -67.56 32.60 -7.41
N SER A 56 -68.41 31.79 -6.79
CA SER A 56 -68.59 30.36 -7.14
C SER A 56 -68.86 30.16 -8.64
N GLN A 57 -69.65 31.04 -9.28
CA GLN A 57 -69.93 30.97 -10.72
C GLN A 57 -68.69 31.19 -11.62
N VAL A 58 -67.71 31.98 -11.14
CA VAL A 58 -66.44 32.18 -11.86
C VAL A 58 -65.54 30.96 -11.68
N TRP A 59 -65.56 30.33 -10.51
CA TRP A 59 -64.89 29.05 -10.27
C TRP A 59 -65.49 27.93 -11.12
N ASP A 60 -66.82 27.86 -11.23
CA ASP A 60 -67.52 26.86 -12.04
C ASP A 60 -67.17 27.03 -13.53
N ARG A 61 -67.19 28.27 -14.06
CA ARG A 61 -66.74 28.57 -15.43
C ARG A 61 -65.25 28.29 -15.64
N TYR A 62 -64.42 28.61 -14.66
CA TYR A 62 -62.99 28.30 -14.72
C TYR A 62 -62.77 26.79 -14.77
N HIS A 63 -63.49 26.00 -13.98
CA HIS A 63 -63.42 24.54 -14.01
C HIS A 63 -63.95 23.94 -15.32
N GLU A 64 -64.98 24.52 -15.93
CA GLU A 64 -65.46 24.13 -17.26
C GLU A 64 -64.42 24.41 -18.36
N ILE A 65 -63.73 25.55 -18.30
CA ILE A 65 -62.69 25.94 -19.29
C ILE A 65 -61.37 25.22 -19.02
N SER A 66 -61.07 24.92 -17.76
CA SER A 66 -59.86 24.23 -17.32
C SER A 66 -60.01 22.71 -17.33
N ALA A 67 -61.14 22.19 -17.80
CA ALA A 67 -61.34 20.77 -18.01
C ALA A 67 -60.31 20.30 -19.04
N GLU A 68 -59.36 19.50 -18.56
CA GLU A 68 -58.20 19.12 -19.34
C GLU A 68 -58.63 18.30 -20.57
N SER A 69 -58.20 18.75 -21.75
CA SER A 69 -58.49 18.00 -22.97
C SER A 69 -57.74 16.67 -22.96
N GLU A 70 -58.29 15.64 -23.59
CA GLU A 70 -57.61 14.33 -23.72
C GLU A 70 -56.21 14.50 -24.36
N LYS A 71 -56.08 15.47 -25.26
CA LYS A 71 -54.81 15.86 -25.87
C LYS A 71 -53.81 16.40 -24.83
N ASP A 72 -54.24 17.30 -23.94
CA ASP A 72 -53.36 17.86 -22.91
C ASP A 72 -52.92 16.80 -21.91
N ARG A 73 -53.83 15.89 -21.56
CA ARG A 73 -53.53 14.73 -20.71
C ARG A 73 -52.46 13.84 -21.36
N LEU A 74 -52.64 13.46 -22.63
CA LEU A 74 -51.68 12.64 -23.36
C LEU A 74 -50.33 13.33 -23.51
N ILE A 75 -50.31 14.65 -23.72
CA ILE A 75 -49.08 15.44 -23.76
C ILE A 75 -48.36 15.37 -22.41
N ARG A 76 -49.08 15.52 -21.29
CA ARG A 76 -48.51 15.41 -19.96
C ARG A 76 -47.96 14.01 -19.69
N GLU A 77 -48.72 12.96 -20.02
CA GLU A 77 -48.28 11.58 -19.87
C GLU A 77 -47.03 11.29 -20.72
N ASN A 78 -46.98 11.81 -21.95
CA ASN A 78 -45.81 11.69 -22.81
C ASN A 78 -44.56 12.37 -22.22
N PHE A 79 -44.68 13.61 -21.73
CA PHE A 79 -43.57 14.30 -21.07
C PHE A 79 -43.10 13.57 -19.81
N ALA A 80 -44.02 13.00 -19.04
CA ALA A 80 -43.67 12.20 -17.86
C ALA A 80 -42.87 10.94 -18.25
N LEU A 81 -43.26 10.26 -19.32
CA LEU A 81 -42.52 9.10 -19.85
C LEU A 81 -41.14 9.47 -20.37
N VAL A 82 -41.02 10.57 -21.13
CA VAL A 82 -39.73 11.07 -21.62
C VAL A 82 -38.80 11.35 -20.44
N TYR A 83 -39.29 12.03 -19.40
CA TYR A 83 -38.51 12.30 -18.20
C TYR A 83 -38.04 11.01 -17.50
N GLN A 84 -38.92 10.01 -17.40
CA GLN A 84 -38.54 8.71 -16.83
C GLN A 84 -37.46 8.00 -17.65
N ILE A 85 -37.55 8.04 -18.98
CA ILE A 85 -36.54 7.48 -19.88
C ILE A 85 -35.20 8.20 -19.67
N GLU A 86 -35.19 9.53 -19.63
CA GLU A 86 -33.97 10.31 -19.38
C GLU A 86 -33.32 9.97 -18.04
N CYS A 87 -34.13 9.82 -16.97
CA CYS A 87 -33.63 9.39 -15.67
C CYS A 87 -33.01 7.99 -15.73
N GLN A 88 -33.66 7.04 -16.41
CA GLN A 88 -33.12 5.68 -16.56
C GLN A 88 -31.83 5.69 -17.37
N GLU A 89 -31.77 6.40 -18.48
CA GLU A 89 -30.55 6.53 -19.29
C GLU A 89 -29.39 7.14 -18.50
N TYR A 90 -29.68 8.17 -17.69
CA TYR A 90 -28.69 8.78 -16.81
C TYR A 90 -28.12 7.78 -15.81
N VAL A 91 -28.99 7.01 -15.15
CA VAL A 91 -28.57 5.98 -14.18
C VAL A 91 -27.76 4.89 -14.90
N CYS A 92 -28.21 4.41 -16.07
CA CYS A 92 -27.47 3.44 -16.87
C CYS A 92 -26.07 3.95 -17.26
N LYS A 93 -25.95 5.19 -17.74
CA LYS A 93 -24.65 5.81 -18.05
C LYS A 93 -23.74 5.85 -16.82
N ARG A 94 -24.30 6.15 -15.64
CA ARG A 94 -23.55 6.16 -14.38
C ARG A 94 -23.08 4.76 -13.98
N ILE A 95 -23.94 3.75 -14.13
CA ILE A 95 -23.59 2.35 -13.85
C ILE A 95 -22.48 1.88 -14.78
N TRP A 96 -22.58 2.15 -16.08
CA TRP A 96 -21.52 1.78 -17.04
C TRP A 96 -20.19 2.45 -16.70
N ALA A 97 -20.19 3.75 -16.37
CA ALA A 97 -18.96 4.43 -15.95
C ALA A 97 -18.34 3.80 -14.68
N LEU A 98 -19.16 3.28 -13.75
CA LEU A 98 -18.66 2.55 -12.59
C LEU A 98 -18.10 1.17 -12.96
N ILE A 99 -18.73 0.47 -13.91
CA ILE A 99 -18.23 -0.80 -14.43
C ILE A 99 -16.86 -0.59 -15.08
N ASP A 100 -16.72 0.42 -15.95
CA ASP A 100 -15.46 0.75 -16.60
C ASP A 100 -14.36 1.04 -15.57
N GLN A 101 -14.67 1.82 -14.53
CA GLN A 101 -13.74 2.09 -13.42
C GLN A 101 -13.33 0.82 -12.66
N ILE A 102 -14.26 -0.12 -12.46
CA ILE A 102 -13.96 -1.40 -11.81
C ILE A 102 -13.07 -2.25 -12.70
N GLU A 103 -13.32 -2.29 -14.01
CA GLU A 103 -12.49 -3.02 -14.97
C GLU A 103 -11.05 -2.48 -15.00
N ASP A 104 -10.87 -1.15 -15.02
CA ASP A 104 -9.56 -0.50 -14.94
C ASP A 104 -8.81 -0.87 -13.65
N LEU A 105 -9.52 -0.86 -12.51
CA LEU A 105 -8.95 -1.26 -11.23
C LEU A 105 -8.55 -2.73 -11.20
N LEU A 106 -9.35 -3.62 -11.82
CA LEU A 106 -9.04 -5.04 -11.89
C LEU A 106 -7.79 -5.30 -12.75
N GLU A 107 -7.65 -4.62 -13.89
CA GLU A 107 -6.45 -4.75 -14.73
C GLU A 107 -5.21 -4.21 -14.00
N SER A 108 -5.34 -3.09 -13.27
CA SER A 108 -4.28 -2.56 -12.41
C SER A 108 -3.85 -3.55 -11.32
N ILE A 109 -4.80 -4.17 -10.61
CA ILE A 109 -4.52 -5.18 -9.59
C ILE A 109 -3.80 -6.39 -10.21
N LYS A 110 -4.26 -6.85 -11.38
CA LYS A 110 -3.65 -7.96 -12.10
C LYS A 110 -2.20 -7.63 -12.49
N GLN A 111 -1.95 -6.45 -13.03
CA GLN A 111 -0.60 -5.99 -13.35
C GLN A 111 0.28 -5.93 -12.10
N PHE A 112 -0.24 -5.38 -11.00
CA PHE A 112 0.47 -5.32 -9.72
C PHE A 112 0.86 -6.73 -9.20
N VAL A 113 -0.04 -7.71 -9.30
CA VAL A 113 0.25 -9.10 -8.87
C VAL A 113 1.38 -9.71 -9.72
N VAL A 114 1.36 -9.50 -11.03
CA VAL A 114 2.44 -9.97 -11.93
C VAL A 114 3.77 -9.30 -11.59
N GLU A 115 3.76 -7.98 -11.39
CA GLU A 115 4.95 -7.21 -11.01
C GLU A 115 5.51 -7.66 -9.66
N GLN A 116 4.66 -7.89 -8.65
CA GLN A 116 5.05 -8.42 -7.35
C GLN A 116 5.64 -9.83 -7.46
N GLY A 117 5.06 -10.70 -8.29
CA GLY A 117 5.61 -12.02 -8.58
C GLY A 117 7.04 -11.94 -9.15
N ALA A 118 7.24 -11.09 -10.16
CA ALA A 118 8.54 -10.86 -10.77
C ALA A 118 9.54 -10.24 -9.76
N HIS A 119 9.09 -9.30 -8.93
CA HIS A 119 9.93 -8.67 -7.92
C HIS A 119 10.39 -9.67 -6.86
N ARG A 120 9.49 -10.54 -6.36
CA ARG A 120 9.84 -11.58 -5.39
C ARG A 120 10.89 -12.54 -5.94
N ALA A 121 10.75 -12.98 -7.20
CA ALA A 121 11.73 -13.87 -7.84
C ALA A 121 13.10 -13.20 -7.96
N ARG A 122 13.15 -11.92 -8.34
CA ARG A 122 14.39 -11.14 -8.38
C ARG A 122 15.03 -10.98 -7.00
N THR A 123 14.24 -10.61 -6.00
CA THR A 123 14.73 -10.45 -4.62
C THR A 123 15.25 -11.76 -4.04
N ALA A 124 14.58 -12.88 -4.30
CA ALA A 124 15.08 -14.20 -3.90
C ALA A 124 16.41 -14.54 -4.58
N SER A 125 16.53 -14.25 -5.88
CA SER A 125 17.78 -14.47 -6.63
C SER A 125 18.92 -13.59 -6.11
N GLN A 126 18.66 -12.31 -5.85
CA GLN A 126 19.62 -11.38 -5.24
C GLN A 126 20.04 -11.84 -3.84
N PHE A 127 19.10 -12.30 -3.01
CA PHE A 127 19.43 -12.84 -1.70
C PHE A 127 20.37 -14.05 -1.79
N ILE A 128 20.12 -14.97 -2.72
CA ILE A 128 20.98 -16.13 -2.96
C ILE A 128 22.38 -15.67 -3.41
N GLU A 129 22.46 -14.71 -4.32
CA GLU A 129 23.73 -14.22 -4.84
C GLU A 129 24.52 -13.40 -3.81
N ASP A 130 23.89 -12.47 -3.12
CA ASP A 130 24.58 -11.55 -2.22
C ASP A 130 24.89 -12.21 -0.87
N VAL A 131 23.95 -12.98 -0.31
CA VAL A 131 24.09 -13.51 1.04
C VAL A 131 24.66 -14.92 1.00
N VAL A 132 24.06 -15.82 0.20
CA VAL A 132 24.42 -17.23 0.23
C VAL A 132 25.77 -17.45 -0.46
N GLN A 133 25.98 -16.93 -1.68
CA GLN A 133 27.27 -17.10 -2.36
C GLN A 133 28.41 -16.42 -1.63
N THR A 134 28.21 -15.23 -1.06
CA THR A 134 29.24 -14.55 -0.26
C THR A 134 29.64 -15.37 0.96
N ARG A 135 28.65 -15.95 1.68
CA ARG A 135 28.95 -16.85 2.81
C ARG A 135 29.68 -18.11 2.35
N ILE A 136 29.26 -18.72 1.23
CA ILE A 136 29.96 -19.89 0.66
C ILE A 136 31.42 -19.54 0.35
N ARG A 137 31.67 -18.42 -0.34
CA ARG A 137 33.03 -17.97 -0.68
C ARG A 137 33.87 -17.72 0.58
N SER A 138 33.27 -17.10 1.61
CA SER A 138 33.95 -16.88 2.89
C SER A 138 34.34 -18.20 3.57
N VAL A 139 33.43 -19.17 3.63
CA VAL A 139 33.71 -20.50 4.20
C VAL A 139 34.77 -21.24 3.40
N GLN A 140 34.72 -21.17 2.06
CA GLN A 140 35.73 -21.76 1.19
C GLN A 140 37.12 -21.16 1.43
N SER A 141 37.21 -19.83 1.55
CA SER A 141 38.46 -19.14 1.88
C SER A 141 39.00 -19.59 3.24
N SER A 142 38.16 -19.57 4.28
CA SER A 142 38.58 -20.00 5.62
C SER A 142 39.03 -21.47 5.65
N ASN A 143 38.40 -22.34 4.85
CA ASN A 143 38.80 -23.74 4.76
C ASN A 143 40.16 -23.90 4.06
N GLN A 144 40.43 -23.10 3.01
CA GLN A 144 41.74 -23.05 2.36
C GLN A 144 42.83 -22.60 3.34
N ASP A 145 42.58 -21.50 4.06
CA ASP A 145 43.51 -20.96 5.08
C ASP A 145 43.79 -21.99 6.19
N LEU A 146 42.76 -22.69 6.68
CA LEU A 146 42.91 -23.75 7.68
C LEU A 146 43.74 -24.93 7.14
N THR A 147 43.54 -25.30 5.88
CA THR A 147 44.29 -26.39 5.25
C THR A 147 45.76 -26.01 5.09
N GLU A 148 46.04 -24.78 4.67
CA GLU A 148 47.40 -24.27 4.50
C GLU A 148 48.13 -24.09 5.83
N THR A 149 47.46 -23.53 6.84
CA THR A 149 48.01 -23.42 8.20
C THR A 149 48.28 -24.79 8.81
N THR A 150 47.40 -25.77 8.61
CA THR A 150 47.62 -27.15 9.06
C THR A 150 48.82 -27.78 8.37
N LYS A 151 48.97 -27.58 7.05
CA LYS A 151 50.13 -28.06 6.29
C LYS A 151 51.42 -27.41 6.79
N THR A 152 51.41 -26.10 7.01
CA THR A 152 52.55 -25.35 7.51
C THR A 152 52.93 -25.77 8.94
N ALA A 153 51.94 -25.98 9.81
CA ALA A 153 52.15 -26.48 11.16
C ALA A 153 52.77 -27.88 11.16
N ARG A 154 52.29 -28.78 10.29
CA ARG A 154 52.89 -30.12 10.11
C ARG A 154 54.35 -30.01 9.64
N SER A 155 54.64 -29.22 8.61
CA SER A 155 56.01 -29.03 8.14
C SER A 155 56.94 -28.48 9.24
N LYS A 156 56.46 -27.52 10.05
CA LYS A 156 57.21 -26.98 11.19
C LYS A 156 57.43 -28.03 12.28
N LEU A 157 56.42 -28.85 12.59
CA LEU A 157 56.55 -29.96 13.53
C LEU A 157 57.56 -31.00 13.02
N ASP A 158 57.53 -31.33 11.73
CA ASP A 158 58.48 -32.27 11.12
C ASP A 158 59.91 -31.73 11.18
N LEU A 159 60.12 -30.44 10.89
CA LEU A 159 61.42 -29.77 11.05
C LEU A 159 61.92 -29.80 12.50
N LEU A 160 61.08 -29.41 13.46
CA LEU A 160 61.43 -29.48 14.89
C LEU A 160 61.77 -30.91 15.31
N MET A 161 61.06 -31.90 14.78
CA MET A 161 61.34 -33.31 15.06
C MET A 161 62.68 -33.76 14.48
N GLN A 162 63.04 -33.28 13.28
CA GLN A 162 64.35 -33.53 12.68
C GLN A 162 65.49 -32.85 13.45
N GLU A 163 65.32 -31.58 13.83
CA GLU A 163 66.29 -30.85 14.67
C GLU A 163 66.48 -31.55 16.02
N LEU A 164 65.39 -31.96 16.67
CA LEU A 164 65.43 -32.69 17.93
C LEU A 164 66.21 -34.02 17.77
N GLN A 165 65.96 -34.76 16.68
CA GLN A 165 66.72 -35.98 16.37
C GLN A 165 68.20 -35.69 16.12
N GLN A 166 68.53 -34.58 15.45
CA GLN A 166 69.91 -34.19 15.18
C GLN A 166 70.65 -33.79 16.46
N VAL A 167 70.03 -32.98 17.31
CA VAL A 167 70.57 -32.63 18.64
C VAL A 167 70.76 -33.89 19.46
N CYS A 168 69.78 -34.80 19.49
CA CYS A 168 69.93 -36.07 20.17
C CYS A 168 71.06 -36.94 19.61
N LYS A 169 71.36 -36.90 18.30
CA LYS A 169 72.51 -37.64 17.72
C LYS A 169 73.87 -37.03 18.06
N GLN A 170 73.93 -35.71 18.28
CA GLN A 170 75.17 -35.01 18.65
C GLN A 170 75.54 -35.18 20.13
N VAL A 171 74.57 -35.58 20.96
CA VAL A 171 74.80 -35.87 22.37
C VAL A 171 75.42 -37.27 22.51
N ASN A 172 76.56 -37.33 23.19
CA ASN A 172 77.27 -38.58 23.45
C ASN A 172 76.64 -39.30 24.67
N TRP A 173 75.55 -40.03 24.45
CA TRP A 173 74.72 -40.64 25.50
C TRP A 173 75.49 -41.58 26.45
N ASP A 174 76.58 -42.19 25.96
CA ASP A 174 77.46 -43.06 26.75
C ASP A 174 78.25 -42.32 27.84
N GLN A 175 78.51 -41.02 27.65
CA GLN A 175 79.14 -40.16 28.65
C GLN A 175 78.10 -39.53 29.59
N VAL A 176 76.89 -39.27 29.08
CA VAL A 176 75.75 -38.71 29.83
C VAL A 176 75.25 -39.69 30.91
N GLN A 177 75.33 -41.01 30.69
CA GLN A 177 74.99 -42.01 31.71
C GLN A 177 75.95 -42.04 32.91
N LYS A 178 77.17 -41.50 32.79
CA LYS A 178 78.21 -41.57 33.84
C LYS A 178 78.13 -40.44 34.87
N ALA A 179 77.39 -39.37 34.59
CA ALA A 179 77.20 -38.24 35.51
C ALA A 179 75.82 -38.31 36.19
N GLU A 180 75.76 -38.30 37.53
CA GLU A 180 74.52 -38.43 38.31
C GLU A 180 73.49 -37.34 37.99
N GLU A 181 73.95 -36.12 37.68
CA GLU A 181 73.10 -34.96 37.35
C GLU A 181 72.34 -35.13 36.02
N ASN A 182 72.84 -35.98 35.12
CA ASN A 182 72.32 -36.14 33.76
C ASN A 182 71.36 -37.34 33.58
N ARG A 183 71.20 -38.20 34.60
CA ARG A 183 70.23 -39.30 34.62
C ARG A 183 68.78 -38.83 34.46
N TYR A 184 68.46 -37.65 35.00
CA TYR A 184 67.13 -37.05 34.89
C TYR A 184 66.78 -36.72 33.42
N LEU A 185 67.76 -36.24 32.66
CA LEU A 185 67.62 -35.85 31.26
C LEU A 185 67.39 -37.08 30.37
N HIS A 186 68.15 -38.15 30.60
CA HIS A 186 67.97 -39.45 29.95
C HIS A 186 66.56 -40.05 30.23
N THR A 187 66.10 -39.98 31.48
CA THR A 187 64.78 -40.49 31.88
C THR A 187 63.62 -39.69 31.26
N ARG A 188 63.76 -38.37 31.13
CA ARG A 188 62.78 -37.52 30.43
C ARG A 188 62.71 -37.84 28.94
N ILE A 189 63.85 -38.08 28.28
CA ILE A 189 63.85 -38.40 26.85
C ILE A 189 63.23 -39.76 26.59
N LEU A 190 63.52 -40.78 27.40
CA LEU A 190 62.84 -42.08 27.32
C LEU A 190 61.33 -41.98 27.52
N ARG A 191 60.85 -41.15 28.47
CA ARG A 191 59.41 -40.88 28.63
C ARG A 191 58.81 -40.22 27.40
N VAL A 192 59.53 -39.31 26.76
CA VAL A 192 59.08 -38.65 25.52
C VAL A 192 59.03 -39.65 24.36
N GLN A 193 60.03 -40.53 24.23
CA GLN A 193 60.02 -41.61 23.23
C GLN A 193 58.84 -42.56 23.44
N GLN A 194 58.55 -42.95 24.69
CA GLN A 194 57.43 -43.84 25.01
C GLN A 194 56.07 -43.17 24.79
N LYS A 195 55.93 -41.89 25.17
CA LYS A 195 54.66 -41.17 25.10
C LYS A 195 54.25 -40.80 23.67
N TYR A 196 55.22 -40.52 22.81
CA TYR A 196 54.95 -40.09 21.43
C TYR A 196 55.35 -41.13 20.36
N GLY A 197 55.91 -42.27 20.76
CA GLY A 197 56.31 -43.34 19.83
C GLY A 197 57.49 -42.99 18.91
N ILE A 198 58.30 -41.99 19.28
CA ILE A 198 59.39 -41.47 18.45
C ILE A 198 60.73 -42.09 18.87
N LYS A 199 61.54 -42.58 17.94
CA LYS A 199 62.91 -43.07 18.22
C LYS A 199 63.92 -41.91 18.17
N LEU A 200 64.21 -41.31 19.32
CA LEU A 200 65.16 -40.18 19.48
C LEU A 200 66.60 -40.61 19.83
N ILE A 201 66.78 -41.76 20.49
CA ILE A 201 68.08 -42.32 20.90
C ILE A 201 68.21 -43.72 20.30
N ARG A 202 69.42 -44.08 19.82
CA ARG A 202 69.77 -45.42 19.33
C ARG A 202 70.61 -46.13 20.36
#